data_AF-A0A378UZE9-F1
#
_entry.id   AF-A0A378UZE9-F1
#
_cell.length_a   1.000
_cell.length_b   1.000
_cell.length_c   1.000
_cell.angle_alpha   90.00
_cell.angle_beta   90.00
_cell.angle_gamma   90.00
#
_symmetry.space_group_name_H-M   'P 1'
#
loop_
_entity.id
_entity.type
_entity.pdbx_description
1 polymer ?
#
loop_
_entity_poly.entity_id
_entity_poly.type
_entity_poly.pdbx_seq_one_letter_code
_entity_poly.pdbx_strand_id
1 'polypeptide(L)'
;MRLFLTTTELIDRRIGWDKLPPVLGVAVLVGIRDALREHNLYDTCQGAPPEADPLPPSDYLTVRTANGSYNDLSAPSMGMANTRFGRNVPLTEGRSEQLPELMDPNPRLISTKLLQRRAFRPATTLNVLAAAWLQFETRDWFSHGSDPNRMLEIPRPPDDDWPEDTIKVPATAVDPTAEPGGSTFLNTETHWWDGSQIYGSNQQFQDAIRTHHDGKVCIDADGFIDIPPTLIGAAGGADGWWLGMELMGTIFMREHNAICDRLKAAYPNWDDDQLFNKARLINAALIAKIHTIEWTPAILGHPTLQIGMRANWFGLAGERVKELFGRLSAGDLLSGIPGSNTDHHTAPYSITEDFVTVYRMHPLVPDDYEFLSLTSGVEPRALTFSDIHGGANSRGVLKSQGVAECLYSLGVAHPGAVTLHNSPTFMRDFERVDEHALDMIATDILRSRERGVPRYNDFRRALRLAPATSFDEISGGDAATAAVMAEVYGGDIEKVDTMVGMFGEKLPEGFGFSDTAFRIFVLMASRRLKSDRFYTVDFTPRVYTPEGMDWIDRNDMVSVLLRHYPELEPALRGQRNAFAPWRRL
;
A
#
# COMPACT_ATOMS: atom_id res chain seq x y z
N MET A 1 -17.21 -24.29 -13.00
CA MET A 1 -16.49 -23.00 -13.03
C MET A 1 -17.30 -21.91 -13.73
N ARG A 2 -17.48 -21.93 -15.07
CA ARG A 2 -18.14 -20.84 -15.82
C ARG A 2 -19.53 -20.42 -15.29
N LEU A 3 -20.42 -21.38 -15.02
CA LEU A 3 -21.75 -21.06 -14.47
C LEU A 3 -21.66 -20.34 -13.11
N PHE A 4 -20.72 -20.72 -12.26
CA PHE A 4 -20.50 -20.06 -10.96
C PHE A 4 -20.06 -18.61 -11.16
N LEU A 5 -19.02 -18.38 -11.97
CA LEU A 5 -18.52 -17.03 -12.28
C LEU A 5 -19.61 -16.13 -12.88
N THR A 6 -20.34 -16.62 -13.87
CA THR A 6 -21.45 -15.87 -14.49
C THR A 6 -22.56 -15.58 -13.49
N THR A 7 -22.88 -16.53 -12.60
CA THR A 7 -23.92 -16.34 -11.57
C THR A 7 -23.50 -15.31 -10.54
N THR A 8 -22.26 -15.37 -10.03
CA THR A 8 -21.76 -14.40 -9.04
C THR A 8 -21.61 -13.01 -9.64
N GLU A 9 -21.15 -12.87 -10.88
CA GLU A 9 -21.08 -11.58 -11.58
C GLU A 9 -22.47 -10.97 -11.78
N LEU A 10 -23.48 -11.79 -12.12
CA LEU A 10 -24.86 -11.33 -12.27
C LEU A 10 -25.48 -10.92 -10.92
N ILE A 11 -25.24 -11.67 -9.86
CA ILE A 11 -25.70 -11.34 -8.50
C ILE A 11 -25.07 -10.02 -8.05
N ASP A 12 -23.76 -9.88 -8.23
CA ASP A 12 -23.02 -8.68 -7.86
C ASP A 12 -23.54 -7.44 -8.61
N ARG A 13 -23.73 -7.52 -9.93
CA ARG A 13 -24.27 -6.39 -10.72
C ARG A 13 -25.71 -6.01 -10.38
N ARG A 14 -26.55 -6.96 -9.94
CA ARG A 14 -27.97 -6.70 -9.67
C ARG A 14 -28.26 -6.33 -8.23
N ILE A 15 -27.55 -6.94 -7.28
CA ILE A 15 -27.82 -6.82 -5.84
C ILE A 15 -26.63 -6.13 -5.14
N GLY A 16 -25.40 -6.49 -5.51
CA GLY A 16 -24.18 -6.13 -4.80
C GLY A 16 -23.81 -7.21 -3.78
N TRP A 17 -22.55 -7.61 -3.76
CA TRP A 17 -22.04 -8.61 -2.81
C TRP A 17 -22.17 -8.14 -1.35
N ASP A 18 -22.13 -6.83 -1.12
CA ASP A 18 -22.20 -6.12 0.16
C ASP A 18 -23.59 -6.20 0.80
N LYS A 19 -24.66 -6.30 -0.02
CA LYS A 19 -26.04 -6.36 0.49
C LYS A 19 -26.50 -7.77 0.87
N LEU A 20 -25.65 -8.77 0.68
CA LEU A 20 -25.98 -10.17 0.95
C LEU A 20 -25.62 -10.56 2.40
N PRO A 21 -26.28 -11.60 2.96
CA PRO A 21 -25.80 -12.24 4.18
C PRO A 21 -24.31 -12.61 4.05
N PRO A 22 -23.47 -12.41 5.09
CA PRO A 22 -22.02 -12.42 4.94
C PRO A 22 -21.44 -13.66 4.26
N VAL A 23 -21.96 -14.85 4.55
CA VAL A 23 -21.51 -16.11 3.92
C VAL A 23 -21.81 -16.15 2.42
N LEU A 24 -22.97 -15.66 1.99
CA LEU A 24 -23.31 -15.54 0.57
C LEU A 24 -22.48 -14.45 -0.11
N GLY A 25 -22.22 -13.34 0.60
CA GLY A 25 -21.30 -12.30 0.16
C GLY A 25 -19.90 -12.86 -0.10
N VAL A 26 -19.37 -13.72 0.78
CA VAL A 26 -18.06 -14.37 0.60
C VAL A 26 -18.06 -15.23 -0.66
N ALA A 27 -19.13 -16.01 -0.90
CA ALA A 27 -19.23 -16.81 -2.12
C ALA A 27 -19.22 -15.94 -3.39
N VAL A 28 -19.90 -14.80 -3.37
CA VAL A 28 -19.88 -13.85 -4.51
C VAL A 28 -18.49 -13.22 -4.68
N LEU A 29 -17.82 -12.82 -3.60
CA LEU A 29 -16.45 -12.29 -3.64
C LEU A 29 -15.44 -13.30 -4.20
N VAL A 30 -15.58 -14.59 -3.88
CA VAL A 30 -14.77 -15.65 -4.48
C VAL A 30 -14.99 -15.69 -5.99
N GLY A 31 -16.24 -15.65 -6.45
CA GLY A 31 -16.55 -15.62 -7.88
C GLY A 31 -16.03 -14.36 -8.60
N ILE A 32 -16.14 -13.19 -7.98
CA ILE A 32 -15.55 -11.94 -8.50
C ILE A 32 -14.04 -12.08 -8.64
N ARG A 33 -13.35 -12.49 -7.57
CA ARG A 33 -11.89 -12.65 -7.56
C ARG A 33 -11.42 -13.63 -8.62
N ASP A 34 -12.09 -14.76 -8.77
CA ASP A 34 -11.72 -15.80 -9.73
C ASP A 34 -11.98 -15.33 -11.18
N ALA A 35 -13.05 -14.57 -11.44
CA ALA A 35 -13.28 -13.93 -12.74
C ALA A 35 -12.20 -12.89 -13.07
N LEU A 36 -11.79 -12.08 -12.09
CA LEU A 36 -10.69 -11.12 -12.26
C LEU A 36 -9.36 -11.83 -12.48
N ARG A 37 -9.09 -12.95 -11.81
CA ARG A 37 -7.90 -13.77 -12.05
C ARG A 37 -7.85 -14.34 -13.47
N GLU A 38 -8.99 -14.69 -14.06
CA GLU A 38 -9.06 -15.23 -15.43
C GLU A 38 -8.91 -14.13 -16.50
N HIS A 39 -9.26 -12.89 -16.19
CA HIS A 39 -9.51 -11.87 -17.22
C HIS A 39 -8.89 -10.49 -16.96
N ASN A 40 -8.20 -10.28 -15.83
CA ASN A 40 -7.71 -8.97 -15.40
C ASN A 40 -6.26 -9.04 -14.90
N LEU A 41 -5.45 -9.90 -15.51
CA LEU A 41 -4.01 -9.99 -15.27
C LEU A 41 -3.30 -10.03 -16.61
N TYR A 42 -2.57 -8.96 -16.92
CA TYR A 42 -1.90 -8.77 -18.20
C TYR A 42 -0.42 -8.51 -17.96
N ASP A 43 0.41 -9.31 -18.62
CA ASP A 43 1.85 -9.12 -18.68
C ASP A 43 2.19 -8.00 -19.68
N THR A 44 3.08 -7.09 -19.27
CA THR A 44 3.58 -5.98 -20.09
C THR A 44 4.96 -6.26 -20.67
N CYS A 45 5.60 -7.36 -20.27
CA CYS A 45 6.83 -7.85 -20.88
C CYS A 45 6.52 -8.49 -22.24
N GLN A 46 6.66 -7.70 -23.32
CA GLN A 46 6.82 -8.26 -24.66
C GLN A 46 8.30 -8.58 -24.87
N GLY A 47 8.65 -9.85 -24.96
CA GLY A 47 10.04 -10.31 -25.08
C GLY A 47 10.58 -11.02 -23.83
N ALA A 48 11.91 -11.12 -23.71
CA ALA A 48 12.53 -11.70 -22.52
C ALA A 48 12.62 -10.62 -21.42
N PRO A 49 12.21 -10.92 -20.18
CA PRO A 49 12.48 -10.03 -19.06
C PRO A 49 13.99 -9.88 -18.86
N PRO A 50 14.46 -8.83 -18.14
CA PRO A 50 15.85 -8.73 -17.75
C PRO A 50 16.32 -10.03 -17.08
N GLU A 51 17.56 -10.45 -17.33
CA GLU A 51 18.12 -11.63 -16.67
C GLU A 51 18.53 -11.27 -15.24
N ALA A 52 18.26 -12.18 -14.30
CA ALA A 52 18.79 -12.06 -12.94
C ALA A 52 20.24 -12.55 -12.92
N ASP A 53 21.09 -11.88 -12.14
CA ASP A 53 22.47 -12.31 -11.95
C ASP A 53 22.53 -13.75 -11.40
N PRO A 54 23.43 -14.62 -11.91
CA PRO A 54 23.60 -15.97 -11.37
C PRO A 54 23.97 -15.96 -9.88
N LEU A 55 23.17 -16.64 -9.05
CA LEU A 55 23.44 -16.82 -7.63
C LEU A 55 23.61 -18.30 -7.26
N PRO A 56 24.44 -18.66 -6.27
CA PRO A 56 24.49 -20.02 -5.76
C PRO A 56 23.20 -20.34 -4.97
N PRO A 57 22.75 -21.61 -4.93
CA PRO A 57 21.49 -21.97 -4.27
C PRO A 57 21.37 -21.56 -2.79
N SER A 58 22.48 -21.44 -2.06
CA SER A 58 22.49 -20.94 -0.68
C SER A 58 21.89 -19.54 -0.53
N ASP A 59 21.99 -18.72 -1.57
CA ASP A 59 21.74 -17.29 -1.49
C ASP A 59 20.29 -16.94 -1.84
N TYR A 60 19.53 -17.91 -2.34
CA TYR A 60 18.11 -17.73 -2.65
C TYR A 60 17.20 -18.84 -2.14
N LEU A 61 17.63 -20.10 -1.99
CA LEU A 61 16.67 -21.18 -1.69
C LEU A 61 15.93 -20.99 -0.36
N THR A 62 16.54 -20.34 0.62
CA THR A 62 15.94 -20.08 1.94
C THR A 62 16.09 -18.62 2.39
N VAL A 63 16.29 -17.72 1.45
CA VAL A 63 16.64 -16.31 1.66
C VAL A 63 15.91 -15.45 0.64
N ARG A 64 15.37 -14.30 1.07
CA ARG A 64 14.90 -13.25 0.16
C ARG A 64 16.11 -12.45 -0.31
N THR A 65 16.34 -12.40 -1.61
CA THR A 65 17.47 -11.66 -2.20
C THR A 65 17.25 -10.15 -2.07
N ALA A 66 18.33 -9.36 -2.12
CA ALA A 66 18.26 -7.92 -1.91
C ALA A 66 17.42 -7.17 -2.97
N ASN A 67 17.40 -7.66 -4.21
CA ASN A 67 16.62 -7.06 -5.30
C ASN A 67 15.32 -7.82 -5.60
N GLY A 68 14.96 -8.85 -4.83
CA GLY A 68 13.76 -9.65 -5.07
C GLY A 68 13.87 -10.72 -6.18
N SER A 69 15.05 -10.91 -6.76
CA SER A 69 15.30 -12.02 -7.71
C SER A 69 15.20 -13.41 -7.05
N TYR A 70 15.03 -14.44 -7.86
CA TYR A 70 14.89 -15.85 -7.47
C TYR A 70 13.73 -16.13 -6.52
N ASN A 71 12.69 -15.28 -6.46
CA ASN A 71 11.47 -15.67 -5.75
C ASN A 71 10.77 -16.78 -6.52
N ASP A 72 10.45 -16.60 -7.80
CA ASP A 72 10.09 -17.73 -8.65
C ASP A 72 11.36 -18.42 -9.18
N LEU A 73 11.51 -19.72 -8.88
CA LEU A 73 12.71 -20.48 -9.26
C LEU A 73 12.75 -20.84 -10.75
N SER A 74 11.61 -20.80 -11.45
CA SER A 74 11.52 -21.03 -12.90
C SER A 74 11.70 -19.76 -13.71
N ALA A 75 11.48 -18.60 -13.10
CA ALA A 75 11.67 -17.27 -13.67
C ALA A 75 12.39 -16.34 -12.66
N PRO A 76 13.73 -16.45 -12.52
CA PRO A 76 14.50 -15.74 -11.50
C PRO A 76 14.37 -14.22 -11.48
N SER A 77 14.00 -13.58 -12.59
CA SER A 77 13.78 -12.12 -12.64
C SER A 77 12.37 -11.69 -12.32
N MET A 78 11.43 -12.62 -12.12
CA MET A 78 10.05 -12.28 -11.80
C MET A 78 10.01 -11.47 -10.49
N GLY A 79 9.37 -10.31 -10.54
CA GLY A 79 9.13 -9.47 -9.38
C GLY A 79 10.37 -8.76 -8.81
N MET A 80 11.55 -8.89 -9.42
CA MET A 80 12.74 -8.18 -8.96
C MET A 80 12.65 -6.68 -9.25
N ALA A 81 13.39 -5.86 -8.51
CA ALA A 81 13.47 -4.42 -8.74
C ALA A 81 13.93 -4.09 -10.17
N ASN A 82 13.45 -2.98 -10.70
CA ASN A 82 13.64 -2.51 -12.08
C ASN A 82 13.04 -3.43 -13.15
N THR A 83 11.94 -4.11 -12.83
CA THR A 83 11.11 -4.83 -13.82
C THR A 83 9.77 -4.14 -14.06
N ARG A 84 9.08 -4.49 -15.15
CA ARG A 84 7.89 -3.76 -15.60
C ARG A 84 6.71 -3.96 -14.65
N PHE A 85 5.95 -2.88 -14.44
CA PHE A 85 4.60 -3.01 -13.88
C PHE A 85 3.69 -3.81 -14.81
N GLY A 86 2.88 -4.70 -14.26
CA GLY A 86 1.79 -5.36 -15.00
C GLY A 86 0.57 -4.44 -15.20
N ARG A 87 -0.50 -5.00 -15.76
CA ARG A 87 -1.82 -4.33 -15.85
C ARG A 87 -2.95 -5.22 -15.39
N ASN A 88 -4.02 -4.60 -14.87
CA ASN A 88 -5.30 -5.24 -14.59
C ASN A 88 -6.38 -4.92 -15.62
N VAL A 89 -6.10 -4.00 -16.54
CA VAL A 89 -6.92 -3.68 -17.70
C VAL A 89 -6.25 -4.17 -18.98
N PRO A 90 -7.01 -4.44 -20.05
CA PRO A 90 -6.43 -4.84 -21.33
C PRO A 90 -5.39 -3.83 -21.84
N LEU A 91 -4.27 -4.31 -22.38
CA LEU A 91 -3.19 -3.44 -22.89
C LEU A 91 -3.66 -2.52 -24.03
N THR A 92 -4.72 -2.90 -24.75
CA THR A 92 -5.36 -2.08 -25.78
C THR A 92 -6.08 -0.86 -25.22
N GLU A 93 -6.52 -0.92 -23.96
CA GLU A 93 -7.28 0.12 -23.24
C GLU A 93 -6.38 0.93 -22.31
N GLY A 94 -5.33 0.32 -21.74
CA GLY A 94 -4.37 0.97 -20.85
C GLY A 94 -3.24 1.73 -21.55
N ARG A 95 -3.57 2.72 -22.40
CA ARG A 95 -2.60 3.49 -23.19
C ARG A 95 -2.32 4.86 -22.57
N SER A 96 -1.04 5.24 -22.53
CA SER A 96 -0.63 6.57 -22.06
C SER A 96 -1.22 7.68 -22.91
N GLU A 97 -1.88 8.62 -22.25
CA GLU A 97 -2.35 9.83 -22.92
C GLU A 97 -1.16 10.71 -23.34
N GLN A 98 -1.36 11.47 -24.41
CA GLN A 98 -0.38 12.43 -24.93
C GLN A 98 -0.94 13.84 -24.76
N LEU A 99 -0.12 14.86 -25.05
CA LEU A 99 -0.65 16.21 -25.18
C LEU A 99 -1.50 16.31 -26.47
N PRO A 100 -2.67 16.99 -26.43
CA PRO A 100 -3.17 17.81 -25.32
C PRO A 100 -3.99 17.06 -24.24
N GLU A 101 -4.37 15.80 -24.45
CA GLU A 101 -5.28 15.02 -23.59
C GLU A 101 -4.80 14.88 -22.13
N LEU A 102 -3.48 14.79 -21.90
CA LEU A 102 -2.88 14.79 -20.56
C LEU A 102 -3.35 15.97 -19.70
N MET A 103 -3.64 17.11 -20.34
CA MET A 103 -4.06 18.35 -19.69
C MET A 103 -5.57 18.59 -19.78
N ASP A 104 -6.35 17.63 -20.29
CA ASP A 104 -7.80 17.77 -20.49
C ASP A 104 -8.61 16.80 -19.59
N PRO A 105 -9.47 17.33 -18.69
CA PRO A 105 -9.45 18.71 -18.20
C PRO A 105 -8.21 18.96 -17.33
N ASN A 106 -7.90 20.24 -17.09
CA ASN A 106 -6.65 20.65 -16.42
C ASN A 106 -6.48 19.98 -15.04
N PRO A 107 -5.36 19.25 -14.77
CA PRO A 107 -5.13 18.58 -13.49
C PRO A 107 -5.17 19.50 -12.26
N ARG A 108 -4.67 20.73 -12.35
CA ARG A 108 -4.74 21.72 -11.26
C ARG A 108 -6.18 22.16 -11.02
N LEU A 109 -6.97 22.35 -12.09
CA LEU A 109 -8.39 22.67 -11.94
C LEU A 109 -9.14 21.58 -11.18
N ILE A 110 -8.88 20.30 -11.47
CA ILE A 110 -9.45 19.16 -10.73
C ILE A 110 -9.01 19.18 -9.26
N SER A 111 -7.70 19.35 -9.03
CA SER A 111 -7.12 19.46 -7.68
C SER A 111 -7.86 20.52 -6.85
N THR A 112 -8.00 21.74 -7.37
CA THR A 112 -8.66 22.87 -6.69
C THR A 112 -10.17 22.68 -6.52
N LYS A 113 -10.87 22.22 -7.56
CA LYS A 113 -12.35 22.25 -7.56
C LYS A 113 -12.99 21.03 -6.92
N LEU A 114 -12.37 19.85 -7.02
CA LEU A 114 -12.98 18.56 -6.68
C LEU A 114 -12.28 17.80 -5.56
N LEU A 115 -10.97 17.99 -5.38
CA LEU A 115 -10.17 17.16 -4.47
C LEU A 115 -9.75 17.89 -3.19
N GLN A 116 -9.42 19.18 -3.28
CA GLN A 116 -8.99 20.00 -2.14
C GLN A 116 -9.93 19.90 -0.93
N ARG A 117 -9.35 19.67 0.26
CA ARG A 117 -10.07 19.68 1.53
C ARG A 117 -10.71 21.05 1.78
N ARG A 118 -12.04 21.06 1.88
CA ARG A 118 -12.83 22.25 2.29
C ARG A 118 -13.13 22.25 3.78
N ALA A 119 -13.35 21.07 4.32
CA ALA A 119 -13.52 20.79 5.73
C ALA A 119 -13.02 19.37 5.98
N PHE A 120 -12.34 19.14 7.11
CA PHE A 120 -11.83 17.82 7.45
C PHE A 120 -12.99 16.86 7.68
N ARG A 121 -13.05 15.79 6.88
CA ARG A 121 -13.99 14.69 7.04
C ARG A 121 -13.23 13.49 7.60
N PRO A 122 -13.43 13.09 8.87
CA PRO A 122 -12.69 12.00 9.48
C PRO A 122 -13.18 10.63 8.99
N ALA A 123 -12.25 9.69 8.80
CA ALA A 123 -12.54 8.26 8.72
C ALA A 123 -12.63 7.68 10.14
N THR A 124 -13.83 7.71 10.71
CA THR A 124 -14.08 7.41 12.14
C THR A 124 -13.86 5.96 12.56
N THR A 125 -13.70 5.04 11.60
CA THR A 125 -13.39 3.62 11.85
C THR A 125 -11.89 3.35 12.01
N LEU A 126 -11.04 4.34 11.71
CA LEU A 126 -9.58 4.22 11.70
C LEU A 126 -8.93 5.25 12.61
N ASN A 127 -7.68 4.98 12.96
CA ASN A 127 -6.75 5.95 13.51
C ASN A 127 -5.67 6.37 12.50
N VAL A 128 -4.90 7.42 12.81
CA VAL A 128 -3.87 7.95 11.90
C VAL A 128 -2.71 6.96 11.69
N LEU A 129 -2.48 6.01 12.61
CA LEU A 129 -1.51 4.94 12.39
C LEU A 129 -1.84 4.10 11.15
N ALA A 130 -3.12 3.98 10.78
CA ALA A 130 -3.52 3.31 9.54
C ALA A 130 -3.01 4.02 8.29
N ALA A 131 -2.92 5.36 8.31
CA ALA A 131 -2.37 6.16 7.21
C ALA A 131 -0.84 5.99 7.12
N ALA A 132 -0.15 6.04 8.26
CA ALA A 132 1.29 5.79 8.34
C ALA A 132 1.64 4.37 7.87
N TRP A 133 0.87 3.37 8.30
CA TRP A 133 1.02 1.98 7.88
C TRP A 133 0.86 1.82 6.37
N LEU A 134 -0.18 2.43 5.78
CA LEU A 134 -0.41 2.31 4.34
C LEU A 134 0.78 2.88 3.55
N GLN A 135 1.29 4.05 3.94
CA GLN A 135 2.45 4.62 3.27
C GLN A 135 3.69 3.73 3.46
N PHE A 136 3.91 3.22 4.67
CA PHE A 136 4.99 2.26 4.97
C PHE A 136 4.94 1.02 4.06
N GLU A 137 3.75 0.50 3.77
CA GLU A 137 3.56 -0.63 2.86
C GLU A 137 3.75 -0.25 1.40
N THR A 138 3.26 0.91 0.95
CA THR A 138 3.49 1.34 -0.44
C THR A 138 4.96 1.52 -0.78
N ARG A 139 5.81 1.84 0.22
CA ARG A 139 7.27 1.90 0.07
C ARG A 139 7.92 0.53 -0.12
N ASP A 140 7.24 -0.56 0.21
CA ASP A 140 7.69 -1.92 -0.07
C ASP A 140 7.34 -2.33 -1.50
N TRP A 141 6.16 -1.91 -1.96
CA TRP A 141 5.56 -2.51 -3.15
C TRP A 141 5.94 -1.82 -4.44
N PHE A 142 6.05 -0.49 -4.44
CA PHE A 142 6.24 0.22 -5.69
C PHE A 142 6.85 1.62 -5.59
N SER A 143 7.61 1.95 -6.63
CA SER A 143 7.99 3.31 -7.01
C SER A 143 8.30 3.33 -8.50
N HIS A 144 7.92 4.40 -9.20
CA HIS A 144 8.20 4.56 -10.63
C HIS A 144 9.52 5.28 -10.92
N GLY A 145 10.13 5.88 -9.90
CA GLY A 145 11.12 6.94 -10.10
C GLY A 145 10.57 8.13 -10.90
N SER A 146 11.48 9.01 -11.30
CA SER A 146 11.18 10.19 -12.11
C SER A 146 12.32 10.49 -13.07
N ASP A 147 11.99 11.04 -14.24
CA ASP A 147 12.97 11.62 -15.16
C ASP A 147 13.04 13.13 -14.93
N PRO A 148 14.07 13.64 -14.21
CA PRO A 148 14.18 15.08 -13.94
C PRO A 148 14.54 15.90 -15.19
N ASN A 149 14.95 15.26 -16.29
CA ASN A 149 15.29 15.97 -17.53
C ASN A 149 14.07 16.19 -18.43
N ARG A 150 12.97 15.50 -18.17
CA ARG A 150 11.71 15.62 -18.91
C ARG A 150 10.65 16.19 -17.98
N MET A 151 10.38 17.49 -18.06
CA MET A 151 9.32 18.14 -17.27
C MET A 151 8.00 18.16 -18.04
N LEU A 152 6.92 17.74 -17.39
CA LEU A 152 5.55 17.98 -17.82
C LEU A 152 5.06 19.27 -17.16
N GLU A 153 4.42 20.12 -17.94
CA GLU A 153 3.97 21.43 -17.48
C GLU A 153 2.45 21.48 -17.41
N ILE A 154 1.89 21.50 -16.20
CA ILE A 154 0.46 21.69 -15.99
C ILE A 154 0.19 23.20 -16.05
N PRO A 155 -0.61 23.71 -17.02
CA PRO A 155 -0.90 25.13 -17.10
C PRO A 155 -1.63 25.62 -15.84
N ARG A 156 -1.29 26.79 -15.33
CA ARG A 156 -2.05 27.43 -14.25
C ARG A 156 -3.44 27.84 -14.78
N PRO A 157 -4.56 27.41 -14.15
CA PRO A 157 -5.88 27.86 -14.53
C PRO A 157 -6.06 29.39 -14.32
N PRO A 158 -6.99 30.03 -15.04
CA PRO A 158 -7.37 31.43 -14.76
C PRO A 158 -7.78 31.60 -13.29
N ASP A 159 -7.33 32.70 -12.69
CA ASP A 159 -7.60 33.07 -11.28
C ASP A 159 -7.09 32.06 -10.22
N ASP A 160 -6.21 31.12 -10.59
CA ASP A 160 -5.53 30.22 -9.64
C ASP A 160 -4.33 30.94 -8.98
N ASP A 161 -4.09 30.59 -7.72
CA ASP A 161 -3.12 31.22 -6.81
C ASP A 161 -1.69 30.70 -6.98
N TRP A 162 -1.45 29.73 -7.87
CA TRP A 162 -0.11 29.25 -8.16
C TRP A 162 0.81 30.40 -8.67
N PRO A 163 2.06 30.52 -8.19
CA PRO A 163 2.90 31.70 -8.45
C PRO A 163 3.45 31.76 -9.88
N GLU A 164 3.61 30.62 -10.54
CA GLU A 164 4.16 30.51 -11.91
C GLU A 164 3.05 30.29 -12.95
N ASP A 165 3.37 30.46 -14.23
CA ASP A 165 2.41 30.18 -15.32
C ASP A 165 2.12 28.68 -15.50
N THR A 166 3.05 27.82 -15.06
CA THR A 166 2.91 26.36 -15.10
C THR A 166 3.41 25.71 -13.81
N ILE A 167 2.82 24.56 -13.46
CA ILE A 167 3.33 23.66 -12.43
C ILE A 167 4.23 22.66 -13.14
N LYS A 168 5.51 22.64 -12.82
CA LYS A 168 6.48 21.72 -13.42
C LYS A 168 6.51 20.42 -12.65
N VAL A 169 6.31 19.31 -13.35
CA VAL A 169 6.29 17.96 -12.77
C VAL A 169 7.30 17.10 -13.53
N PRO A 170 8.34 16.55 -12.88
CA PRO A 170 9.23 15.57 -13.52
C PRO A 170 8.41 14.44 -14.13
N ALA A 171 8.67 14.02 -15.35
CA ALA A 171 7.87 12.98 -15.99
C ALA A 171 8.19 11.60 -15.39
N THR A 172 7.33 10.61 -15.62
CA THR A 172 7.63 9.24 -15.18
C THR A 172 8.80 8.74 -16.02
N ALA A 173 9.77 8.08 -15.36
CA ALA A 173 10.93 7.50 -16.03
C ALA A 173 10.45 6.47 -17.07
N VAL A 174 10.86 6.65 -18.32
CA VAL A 174 10.45 5.76 -19.42
C VAL A 174 11.22 4.45 -19.31
N ASP A 175 10.52 3.33 -19.51
CA ASP A 175 11.18 2.04 -19.66
C ASP A 175 12.09 2.05 -20.90
N PRO A 176 13.43 1.93 -20.74
CA PRO A 176 14.37 1.97 -21.86
C PRO A 176 14.23 0.77 -22.80
N THR A 177 13.51 -0.27 -22.39
CA THR A 177 13.27 -1.49 -23.14
C THR A 177 11.89 -1.52 -23.80
N ALA A 178 11.09 -0.46 -23.65
CA ALA A 178 9.76 -0.37 -24.25
C ALA A 178 9.83 -0.45 -25.78
N GLU A 179 8.91 -1.20 -26.39
CA GLU A 179 8.77 -1.26 -27.85
C GLU A 179 8.39 0.12 -28.42
N PRO A 180 8.81 0.47 -29.65
CA PRO A 180 8.43 1.72 -30.29
C PRO A 180 6.91 1.93 -30.31
N GLY A 181 6.43 2.98 -29.63
CA GLY A 181 5.01 3.31 -29.52
C GLY A 181 4.26 2.62 -28.37
N GLY A 182 4.93 1.78 -27.58
CA GLY A 182 4.44 1.29 -26.30
C GLY A 182 4.75 2.24 -25.14
N SER A 183 3.97 2.17 -24.06
CA SER A 183 4.23 2.90 -22.82
C SER A 183 4.23 1.95 -21.61
N THR A 184 5.41 1.42 -21.32
CA THR A 184 5.69 0.64 -20.11
C THR A 184 6.58 1.45 -19.16
N PHE A 185 6.50 1.12 -17.88
CA PHE A 185 7.27 1.75 -16.83
C PHE A 185 7.86 0.68 -15.91
N LEU A 186 8.99 0.98 -15.31
CA LEU A 186 9.68 0.09 -14.40
C LEU A 186 9.30 0.41 -12.95
N ASN A 187 9.16 -0.63 -12.15
CA ASN A 187 9.11 -0.51 -10.70
C ASN A 187 10.54 -0.47 -10.17
N THR A 188 10.95 0.62 -9.51
CA THR A 188 12.29 0.71 -8.89
C THR A 188 12.38 -0.10 -7.61
N GLU A 189 11.24 -0.46 -7.01
CA GLU A 189 11.16 -1.37 -5.87
C GLU A 189 10.94 -2.82 -6.31
N THR A 190 11.18 -3.76 -5.40
CA THR A 190 10.74 -5.15 -5.63
C THR A 190 9.21 -5.19 -5.69
N HIS A 191 8.64 -6.10 -6.48
CA HIS A 191 7.18 -6.30 -6.52
C HIS A 191 6.67 -7.17 -5.36
N TRP A 192 7.59 -7.83 -4.65
CA TRP A 192 7.28 -8.78 -3.59
C TRP A 192 6.90 -8.05 -2.32
N TRP A 193 6.23 -8.76 -1.42
CA TRP A 193 5.98 -8.26 -0.07
C TRP A 193 7.10 -8.76 0.84
N ASP A 194 8.26 -8.12 0.74
CA ASP A 194 9.53 -8.69 1.19
C ASP A 194 10.26 -7.84 2.24
N GLY A 195 9.62 -6.74 2.66
CA GLY A 195 10.14 -5.84 3.67
C GLY A 195 11.12 -4.79 3.12
N SER A 196 11.16 -4.57 1.80
CA SER A 196 12.11 -3.66 1.13
C SER A 196 12.00 -2.20 1.63
N GLN A 197 10.87 -1.79 2.22
CA GLN A 197 10.79 -0.50 2.92
C GLN A 197 11.74 -0.38 4.13
N ILE A 198 12.27 -1.51 4.62
CA ILE A 198 13.29 -1.61 5.67
C ILE A 198 14.63 -2.05 5.07
N TYR A 199 14.61 -3.09 4.23
CA TYR A 199 15.82 -3.79 3.78
C TYR A 199 16.39 -3.27 2.46
N GLY A 200 15.66 -2.39 1.78
CA GLY A 200 15.96 -1.87 0.45
C GLY A 200 15.66 -2.85 -0.67
N SER A 201 15.68 -2.32 -1.89
CA SER A 201 15.47 -3.05 -3.15
C SER A 201 16.77 -3.35 -3.90
N ASN A 202 17.93 -3.19 -3.26
CA ASN A 202 19.25 -3.52 -3.81
C ASN A 202 20.27 -3.81 -2.70
N GLN A 203 21.39 -4.43 -3.09
CA GLN A 203 22.43 -4.85 -2.14
C GLN A 203 23.10 -3.68 -1.42
N GLN A 204 23.31 -2.54 -2.10
CA GLN A 204 23.96 -1.37 -1.48
C GLN A 204 23.14 -0.84 -0.30
N PHE A 205 21.83 -0.73 -0.45
CA PHE A 205 20.95 -0.31 0.64
C PHE A 205 20.94 -1.38 1.75
N GLN A 206 20.81 -2.66 1.38
CA GLN A 206 20.80 -3.76 2.36
C GLN A 206 22.10 -3.82 3.18
N ASP A 207 23.25 -3.56 2.58
CA ASP A 207 24.53 -3.52 3.32
C ASP A 207 24.58 -2.30 4.24
N ALA A 208 24.08 -1.14 3.79
CA ALA A 208 24.08 0.09 4.58
C ALA A 208 23.19 0.01 5.84
N ILE A 209 22.11 -0.79 5.79
CA ILE A 209 21.21 -0.94 6.95
C ILE A 209 21.70 -1.98 7.95
N ARG A 210 22.74 -2.76 7.64
CA ARG A 210 23.22 -3.87 8.49
C ARG A 210 24.33 -3.43 9.42
N THR A 211 24.29 -3.92 10.66
CA THR A 211 25.40 -3.77 11.62
C THR A 211 26.53 -4.75 11.34
N HIS A 212 26.24 -5.80 10.56
CA HIS A 212 27.08 -7.00 10.39
C HIS A 212 27.46 -7.68 11.71
N HIS A 213 26.61 -7.53 12.73
CA HIS A 213 26.74 -8.18 14.02
C HIS A 213 25.40 -8.77 14.48
N ASP A 214 25.39 -10.07 14.77
CA ASP A 214 24.20 -10.85 15.19
C ASP A 214 22.97 -10.70 14.30
N GLY A 215 23.19 -10.44 13.00
CA GLY A 215 22.18 -10.27 11.98
C GLY A 215 21.36 -8.99 12.10
N LYS A 216 21.79 -8.01 12.91
CA LYS A 216 21.00 -6.84 13.25
C LYS A 216 21.06 -5.72 12.22
N VAL A 217 20.07 -4.85 12.29
CA VAL A 217 20.00 -3.60 11.51
C VAL A 217 20.34 -2.37 12.37
N CYS A 218 20.88 -1.34 11.72
CA CYS A 218 21.41 -0.14 12.34
C CYS A 218 20.32 0.71 12.97
N ILE A 219 20.43 0.96 14.28
CA ILE A 219 19.60 1.88 15.03
C ILE A 219 20.55 2.84 15.76
N ASP A 220 20.30 4.14 15.64
CA ASP A 220 21.19 5.15 16.18
C ASP A 220 21.09 5.21 17.72
N ALA A 221 21.96 6.02 18.33
CA ALA A 221 22.00 6.18 19.78
C ALA A 221 20.71 6.78 20.37
N ASP A 222 19.92 7.48 19.57
CA ASP A 222 18.62 8.02 19.95
C ASP A 222 17.49 6.99 19.78
N GLY A 223 17.79 5.84 19.20
CA GLY A 223 16.87 4.74 19.03
C GLY A 223 16.05 4.79 17.75
N PHE A 224 16.49 5.54 16.73
CA PHE A 224 15.84 5.72 15.43
C PHE A 224 16.64 5.10 14.28
N ILE A 225 16.11 5.19 13.06
CA ILE A 225 16.67 4.60 11.82
C ILE A 225 18.07 5.16 11.53
N ASP A 226 19.12 4.34 11.53
CA ASP A 226 20.48 4.83 11.25
C ASP A 226 20.88 4.53 9.79
N ILE A 227 20.27 5.28 8.86
CA ILE A 227 20.50 5.15 7.42
C ILE A 227 20.83 6.52 6.83
N PRO A 228 21.86 6.66 5.98
CA PRO A 228 22.17 7.91 5.31
C PRO A 228 20.94 8.49 4.57
N PRO A 229 20.58 9.77 4.80
CA PRO A 229 19.44 10.40 4.12
C PRO A 229 19.54 10.37 2.59
N THR A 230 20.76 10.34 2.04
CA THR A 230 21.01 10.20 0.60
C THR A 230 20.55 8.85 0.05
N LEU A 231 20.70 7.76 0.81
CA LEU A 231 20.21 6.44 0.41
C LEU A 231 18.69 6.34 0.54
N ILE A 232 18.12 6.93 1.59
CA ILE A 232 16.66 7.07 1.73
C ILE A 232 16.09 7.86 0.54
N GLY A 233 16.74 8.95 0.15
CA GLY A 233 16.37 9.75 -1.02
C GLY A 233 16.48 8.98 -2.34
N ALA A 234 17.55 8.21 -2.53
CA ALA A 234 17.74 7.37 -3.71
C ALA A 234 16.68 6.26 -3.84
N ALA A 235 16.15 5.77 -2.71
CA ALA A 235 14.99 4.87 -2.65
C ALA A 235 13.64 5.61 -2.72
N GLY A 236 13.63 6.88 -3.15
CA GLY A 236 12.43 7.70 -3.31
C GLY A 236 11.80 8.18 -1.99
N GLY A 237 12.43 7.92 -0.84
CA GLY A 237 11.90 8.18 0.50
C GLY A 237 11.83 9.65 0.92
N ALA A 238 12.63 10.52 0.29
CA ALA A 238 12.85 11.91 0.73
C ALA A 238 11.57 12.77 0.76
N ASP A 239 10.89 12.92 -0.37
CA ASP A 239 9.74 13.85 -0.55
C ASP A 239 8.45 13.38 0.13
N GLY A 240 8.44 12.23 0.81
CA GLY A 240 7.25 11.73 1.52
C GLY A 240 7.53 11.38 2.97
N TRP A 241 8.71 11.73 3.49
CA TRP A 241 9.10 11.37 4.84
C TRP A 241 8.40 12.25 5.87
N TRP A 242 7.74 11.64 6.85
CA TRP A 242 7.11 12.36 7.96
C TRP A 242 7.13 11.47 9.20
N LEU A 243 6.68 12.00 10.33
CA LEU A 243 6.72 11.33 11.63
C LEU A 243 6.15 9.91 11.61
N GLY A 244 5.08 9.65 10.86
CA GLY A 244 4.52 8.30 10.69
C GLY A 244 5.49 7.30 10.06
N MET A 245 6.26 7.73 9.06
CA MET A 245 7.28 6.89 8.41
C MET A 245 8.46 6.59 9.34
N GLU A 246 8.94 7.60 10.08
CA GLU A 246 10.01 7.41 11.07
C GLU A 246 9.57 6.42 12.16
N LEU A 247 8.31 6.51 12.63
CA LEU A 247 7.73 5.59 13.61
C LEU A 247 7.68 4.15 13.09
N MET A 248 7.04 3.92 11.93
CA MET A 248 6.85 2.56 11.40
C MET A 248 8.19 1.90 11.06
N GLY A 249 9.10 2.63 10.42
CA GLY A 249 10.45 2.13 10.14
C GLY A 249 11.20 1.77 11.42
N THR A 250 11.21 2.66 12.42
CA THR A 250 11.86 2.40 13.71
C THR A 250 11.28 1.17 14.42
N ILE A 251 9.95 1.04 14.47
CA ILE A 251 9.26 -0.09 15.10
C ILE A 251 9.69 -1.41 14.46
N PHE A 252 9.66 -1.51 13.14
CA PHE A 252 9.94 -2.78 12.46
C PHE A 252 11.43 -3.08 12.31
N MET A 253 12.32 -2.08 12.42
CA MET A 253 13.76 -2.31 12.61
C MET A 253 14.06 -2.87 14.00
N ARG A 254 13.40 -2.34 15.05
CA ARG A 254 13.48 -2.92 16.41
C ARG A 254 12.89 -4.32 16.45
N GLU A 255 11.80 -4.56 15.73
CA GLU A 255 11.19 -5.88 15.60
C GLU A 255 12.13 -6.89 14.96
N HIS A 256 12.80 -6.51 13.86
CA HIS A 256 13.83 -7.34 13.25
C HIS A 256 14.95 -7.68 14.26
N ASN A 257 15.48 -6.69 14.99
CA ASN A 257 16.53 -6.92 15.97
C ASN A 257 16.08 -7.84 17.12
N ALA A 258 14.82 -7.74 17.56
CA ALA A 258 14.24 -8.65 18.55
C ALA A 258 14.09 -10.09 18.03
N ILE A 259 13.76 -10.25 16.74
CA ILE A 259 13.74 -11.56 16.08
C ILE A 259 15.17 -12.13 16.02
N CYS A 260 16.17 -11.33 15.67
CA CYS A 260 17.58 -11.75 15.68
C CYS A 260 18.01 -12.26 17.06
N ASP A 261 17.66 -11.55 18.14
CA ASP A 261 17.94 -11.98 19.51
C ASP A 261 17.27 -13.32 19.85
N ARG A 262 16.00 -13.49 19.45
CA ARG A 262 15.25 -14.75 19.63
C ARG A 262 15.88 -15.93 18.89
N LEU A 263 16.35 -15.69 17.67
CA LEU A 263 17.02 -16.69 16.84
C LEU A 263 18.42 -17.02 17.37
N LYS A 264 19.23 -16.02 17.75
CA LYS A 264 20.56 -16.23 18.32
C LYS A 264 20.52 -17.05 19.61
N ALA A 265 19.49 -16.85 20.44
CA ALA A 265 19.27 -17.66 21.63
C ALA A 265 18.95 -19.12 21.30
N ALA A 266 18.17 -19.39 20.24
CA ALA A 266 17.82 -20.75 19.82
C ALA A 266 18.91 -21.44 19.00
N TYR A 267 19.69 -20.66 18.25
CA TYR A 267 20.73 -21.09 17.33
C TYR A 267 22.05 -20.34 17.61
N PRO A 268 22.75 -20.63 18.73
CA PRO A 268 23.93 -19.85 19.15
C PRO A 268 25.08 -19.82 18.14
N ASN A 269 25.18 -20.84 17.31
CA ASN A 269 26.25 -21.01 16.32
C ASN A 269 25.95 -20.36 14.96
N TRP A 270 24.76 -19.77 14.77
CA TRP A 270 24.48 -19.05 13.54
C TRP A 270 25.32 -17.78 13.43
N ASP A 271 25.79 -17.54 12.21
CA ASP A 271 26.50 -16.33 11.84
C ASP A 271 25.54 -15.16 11.55
N ASP A 272 26.12 -14.01 11.25
CA ASP A 272 25.39 -12.77 10.97
C ASP A 272 24.41 -12.90 9.81
N ASP A 273 24.86 -13.48 8.67
CA ASP A 273 24.03 -13.64 7.48
C ASP A 273 22.86 -14.60 7.73
N GLN A 274 23.09 -15.71 8.45
CA GLN A 274 22.03 -16.66 8.79
C GLN A 274 20.95 -16.01 9.65
N LEU A 275 21.33 -15.21 10.66
CA LEU A 275 20.41 -14.49 11.53
C LEU A 275 19.64 -13.43 10.75
N PHE A 276 20.34 -12.56 10.01
CA PHE A 276 19.74 -11.47 9.24
C PHE A 276 18.71 -12.01 8.23
N ASN A 277 19.12 -12.97 7.41
CA ASN A 277 18.28 -13.51 6.35
C ASN A 277 17.02 -14.20 6.90
N LYS A 278 17.14 -14.85 8.06
CA LYS A 278 16.00 -15.49 8.71
C LYS A 278 15.09 -14.48 9.38
N ALA A 279 15.64 -13.49 10.07
CA ALA A 279 14.86 -12.42 10.69
C ALA A 279 14.12 -11.59 9.66
N ARG A 280 14.72 -11.29 8.49
CA ARG A 280 14.04 -10.64 7.36
C ARG A 280 12.81 -11.42 6.90
N LEU A 281 12.93 -12.73 6.68
CA LEU A 281 11.80 -13.59 6.30
C LEU A 281 10.64 -13.51 7.30
N ILE A 282 10.96 -13.65 8.60
CA ILE A 282 9.99 -13.64 9.70
C ILE A 282 9.30 -12.27 9.81
N ASN A 283 10.08 -11.19 9.77
CA ASN A 283 9.56 -9.83 9.91
C ASN A 283 8.66 -9.45 8.73
N ALA A 284 9.07 -9.74 7.50
CA ALA A 284 8.24 -9.52 6.31
C ALA A 284 6.91 -10.28 6.40
N ALA A 285 6.94 -11.53 6.88
CA ALA A 285 5.72 -12.30 7.08
C ALA A 285 4.81 -11.78 8.19
N LEU A 286 5.39 -11.24 9.27
CA LEU A 286 4.62 -10.58 10.32
C LEU A 286 3.94 -9.30 9.79
N ILE A 287 4.65 -8.47 9.03
CA ILE A 287 4.09 -7.29 8.35
C ILE A 287 2.93 -7.70 7.43
N ALA A 288 3.15 -8.72 6.58
CA ALA A 288 2.11 -9.23 5.68
C ALA A 288 0.87 -9.76 6.42
N LYS A 289 1.09 -10.45 7.56
CA LYS A 289 0.00 -10.91 8.44
C LYS A 289 -0.80 -9.73 8.98
N ILE A 290 -0.13 -8.77 9.62
CA ILE A 290 -0.74 -7.58 10.24
C ILE A 290 -1.59 -6.84 9.20
N HIS A 291 -1.04 -6.60 8.02
CA HIS A 291 -1.79 -5.92 6.96
C HIS A 291 -3.02 -6.71 6.50
N THR A 292 -2.89 -8.02 6.36
CA THR A 292 -3.95 -8.90 5.87
C THR A 292 -5.10 -9.03 6.86
N ILE A 293 -4.81 -9.23 8.15
CA ILE A 293 -5.84 -9.58 9.15
C ILE A 293 -6.18 -8.44 10.13
N GLU A 294 -5.42 -7.34 10.14
CA GLU A 294 -5.69 -6.17 11.00
C GLU A 294 -5.92 -4.90 10.18
N TRP A 295 -4.97 -4.46 9.36
CA TRP A 295 -5.12 -3.19 8.62
C TRP A 295 -6.27 -3.24 7.62
N THR A 296 -6.32 -4.28 6.77
CA THR A 296 -7.38 -4.42 5.76
C THR A 296 -8.77 -4.49 6.41
N PRO A 297 -9.01 -5.33 7.44
CA PRO A 297 -10.33 -5.37 8.06
C PRO A 297 -10.68 -4.10 8.86
N ALA A 298 -9.71 -3.28 9.24
CA ALA A 298 -9.98 -1.98 9.86
C ALA A 298 -10.50 -0.95 8.83
N ILE A 299 -9.87 -0.88 7.66
CA ILE A 299 -10.31 0.03 6.58
C ILE A 299 -11.53 -0.51 5.81
N LEU A 300 -11.75 -1.84 5.81
CA LEU A 300 -12.92 -2.50 5.24
C LEU A 300 -13.72 -3.21 6.34
N GLY A 301 -14.41 -2.42 7.17
CA GLY A 301 -15.17 -2.86 8.34
C GLY A 301 -16.43 -3.70 8.07
N HIS A 302 -16.59 -4.23 6.85
CA HIS A 302 -17.78 -4.99 6.44
C HIS A 302 -17.71 -6.47 6.90
N PRO A 303 -18.79 -7.06 7.45
CA PRO A 303 -18.76 -8.44 7.98
C PRO A 303 -18.27 -9.52 6.99
N THR A 304 -18.65 -9.40 5.71
CA THR A 304 -18.14 -10.28 4.65
C THR A 304 -16.62 -10.23 4.53
N LEU A 305 -16.02 -9.05 4.70
CA LEU A 305 -14.57 -8.86 4.58
C LEU A 305 -13.84 -9.32 5.84
N GLN A 306 -14.44 -9.17 7.02
CA GLN A 306 -13.90 -9.78 8.24
C GLN A 306 -13.73 -11.29 8.07
N ILE A 307 -14.68 -11.97 7.42
CA ILE A 307 -14.58 -13.40 7.10
C ILE A 307 -13.55 -13.63 5.99
N GLY A 308 -13.67 -12.93 4.86
CA GLY A 308 -12.84 -13.15 3.67
C GLY A 308 -11.34 -12.92 3.91
N MET A 309 -10.98 -11.84 4.59
CA MET A 309 -9.58 -11.51 4.86
C MET A 309 -8.93 -12.49 5.83
N ARG A 310 -9.66 -12.90 6.87
CA ARG A 310 -9.19 -13.95 7.78
C ARG A 310 -9.08 -15.31 7.08
N ALA A 311 -10.00 -15.61 6.15
CA ALA A 311 -9.93 -16.83 5.35
C ALA A 311 -8.74 -16.84 4.38
N ASN A 312 -8.28 -15.68 3.87
CA ASN A 312 -7.05 -15.63 3.07
C ASN A 312 -5.83 -16.12 3.85
N TRP A 313 -5.76 -15.84 5.17
CA TRP A 313 -4.63 -16.23 6.01
C TRP A 313 -4.81 -17.61 6.67
N PHE A 314 -5.98 -17.87 7.25
CA PHE A 314 -6.26 -19.07 8.05
C PHE A 314 -7.13 -20.11 7.36
N GLY A 315 -7.69 -19.78 6.19
CA GLY A 315 -8.70 -20.58 5.52
C GLY A 315 -10.07 -20.50 6.19
N LEU A 316 -11.07 -21.12 5.57
CA LEU A 316 -12.41 -21.23 6.15
C LEU A 316 -12.45 -22.08 7.43
N ALA A 317 -11.45 -22.94 7.67
CA ALA A 317 -11.31 -23.66 8.94
C ALA A 317 -11.03 -22.70 10.12
N GLY A 318 -10.39 -21.57 9.85
CA GLY A 318 -10.13 -20.51 10.82
C GLY A 318 -8.92 -20.74 11.71
N GLU A 319 -8.54 -19.67 12.41
CA GLU A 319 -7.33 -19.57 13.22
C GLU A 319 -7.24 -20.66 14.30
N ARG A 320 -8.31 -20.85 15.09
CA ARG A 320 -8.32 -21.84 16.17
C ARG A 320 -8.09 -23.28 15.68
N VAL A 321 -8.53 -23.60 14.47
CA VAL A 321 -8.28 -24.92 13.88
C VAL A 321 -6.83 -25.03 13.42
N LYS A 322 -6.28 -23.97 12.80
CA LYS A 322 -4.86 -23.89 12.46
C LYS A 322 -3.97 -24.03 13.70
N GLU A 323 -4.31 -23.36 14.80
CA GLU A 323 -3.56 -23.43 16.06
C GLU A 323 -3.56 -24.83 16.69
N LEU A 324 -4.70 -25.53 16.65
CA LEU A 324 -4.85 -26.83 17.30
C LEU A 324 -4.38 -28.01 16.44
N PHE A 325 -4.57 -27.93 15.13
CA PHE A 325 -4.40 -29.06 14.22
C PHE A 325 -3.45 -28.78 13.05
N GLY A 326 -2.90 -27.57 12.97
CA GLY A 326 -2.09 -27.13 11.83
C GLY A 326 -2.91 -27.01 10.54
N ARG A 327 -2.21 -27.11 9.41
CA ARG A 327 -2.79 -27.04 8.07
C ARG A 327 -3.56 -28.34 7.76
N LEU A 328 -4.83 -28.23 7.38
CA LEU A 328 -5.69 -29.40 7.13
C LEU A 328 -5.62 -29.95 5.69
N SER A 329 -5.25 -29.12 4.72
CA SER A 329 -5.19 -29.52 3.31
C SER A 329 -4.16 -28.71 2.52
N ALA A 330 -3.70 -29.22 1.38
CA ALA A 330 -2.86 -28.45 0.45
C ALA A 330 -3.62 -27.23 -0.16
N GLY A 331 -4.95 -27.31 -0.27
CA GLY A 331 -5.79 -26.22 -0.79
C GLY A 331 -5.88 -25.01 0.15
N ASP A 332 -5.90 -23.82 -0.44
CA ASP A 332 -5.97 -22.53 0.27
C ASP A 332 -7.37 -22.18 0.76
N LEU A 333 -8.44 -22.65 0.12
CA LEU A 333 -9.81 -22.38 0.58
C LEU A 333 -10.06 -22.85 2.02
N LEU A 334 -9.61 -24.06 2.37
CA LEU A 334 -9.84 -24.62 3.71
C LEU A 334 -8.80 -24.17 4.73
N SER A 335 -7.53 -24.02 4.33
CA SER A 335 -6.41 -23.82 5.26
C SER A 335 -5.64 -22.50 5.10
N GLY A 336 -6.06 -21.62 4.19
CA GLY A 336 -5.43 -20.33 3.92
C GLY A 336 -4.32 -20.42 2.88
N ILE A 337 -3.91 -19.27 2.36
CA ILE A 337 -2.81 -19.14 1.39
C ILE A 337 -1.45 -19.49 2.00
N PRO A 338 -1.10 -19.07 3.24
CA PRO A 338 0.12 -19.49 3.93
C PRO A 338 0.32 -21.01 3.93
N GLY A 339 1.40 -21.47 3.29
CA GLY A 339 1.73 -22.90 3.18
C GLY A 339 1.00 -23.66 2.05
N SER A 340 0.28 -22.96 1.17
CA SER A 340 -0.38 -23.55 -0.01
C SER A 340 0.59 -23.69 -1.20
N ASN A 341 0.10 -24.17 -2.35
CA ASN A 341 0.86 -24.10 -3.61
C ASN A 341 0.94 -22.65 -4.12
N THR A 342 2.06 -22.29 -4.73
CA THR A 342 2.25 -21.02 -5.45
C THR A 342 1.42 -21.02 -6.74
N ASP A 343 0.76 -19.89 -7.05
CA ASP A 343 -0.01 -19.75 -8.29
C ASP A 343 -0.03 -18.29 -8.80
N HIS A 344 0.59 -18.07 -9.96
CA HIS A 344 0.56 -16.79 -10.67
C HIS A 344 -0.66 -16.62 -11.59
N HIS A 345 -1.55 -17.61 -11.66
CA HIS A 345 -2.77 -17.56 -12.49
C HIS A 345 -2.44 -17.32 -13.98
N THR A 346 -2.98 -16.28 -14.61
CA THR A 346 -2.89 -16.09 -16.07
C THR A 346 -1.71 -15.23 -16.54
N ALA A 347 -0.89 -14.69 -15.64
CA ALA A 347 0.27 -13.87 -15.98
C ALA A 347 1.38 -14.02 -14.93
N PRO A 348 2.65 -13.71 -15.23
CA PRO A 348 3.69 -13.52 -14.21
C PRO A 348 3.25 -12.56 -13.10
N TYR A 349 3.84 -12.69 -11.92
CA TYR A 349 3.55 -11.79 -10.82
C TYR A 349 4.30 -10.46 -10.98
N SER A 350 3.54 -9.38 -10.86
CA SER A 350 4.03 -8.02 -10.69
C SER A 350 2.96 -7.19 -9.98
N ILE A 351 3.38 -6.11 -9.34
CA ILE A 351 2.49 -4.98 -9.03
C ILE A 351 2.09 -4.32 -10.35
N THR A 352 0.88 -3.80 -10.42
CA THR A 352 0.31 -3.21 -11.64
C THR A 352 0.18 -1.70 -11.53
N GLU A 353 0.12 -1.02 -12.67
CA GLU A 353 -0.16 0.42 -12.73
C GLU A 353 -1.52 0.77 -12.12
N ASP A 354 -2.51 -0.08 -12.35
CA ASP A 354 -3.86 0.05 -11.80
C ASP A 354 -3.84 -0.05 -10.28
N PHE A 355 -3.01 -0.93 -9.72
CA PHE A 355 -2.78 -1.04 -8.28
C PHE A 355 -2.20 0.24 -7.71
N VAL A 356 -1.22 0.86 -8.38
CA VAL A 356 -0.65 2.13 -7.92
C VAL A 356 -1.71 3.23 -7.84
N THR A 357 -2.59 3.34 -8.85
CA THR A 357 -3.64 4.37 -8.87
C THR A 357 -4.68 4.19 -7.77
N VAL A 358 -5.14 2.96 -7.48
CA VAL A 358 -6.16 2.75 -6.44
C VAL A 358 -5.61 2.92 -5.01
N TYR A 359 -4.29 2.93 -4.83
CA TYR A 359 -3.61 3.17 -3.55
C TYR A 359 -3.22 4.64 -3.31
N ARG A 360 -3.61 5.57 -4.19
CA ARG A 360 -3.46 7.02 -3.97
C ARG A 360 -4.45 7.54 -2.93
N MET A 361 -4.23 7.19 -1.67
CA MET A 361 -5.13 7.50 -0.54
C MET A 361 -4.63 8.69 0.30
N HIS A 362 -4.05 9.70 -0.34
CA HIS A 362 -3.59 10.94 0.30
C HIS A 362 -4.60 11.63 1.24
N PRO A 363 -5.94 11.58 1.01
CA PRO A 363 -6.91 12.13 1.97
C PRO A 363 -6.78 11.58 3.40
N LEU A 364 -6.18 10.40 3.59
CA LEU A 364 -5.96 9.82 4.91
C LEU A 364 -5.09 10.71 5.82
N VAL A 365 -4.23 11.56 5.25
CA VAL A 365 -3.31 12.40 6.04
C VAL A 365 -4.02 13.66 6.56
N PRO A 366 -4.04 13.94 7.87
CA PRO A 366 -4.53 15.22 8.41
C PRO A 366 -3.61 16.40 8.07
N ASP A 367 -4.18 17.62 8.02
CA ASP A 367 -3.38 18.86 7.96
C ASP A 367 -2.85 19.23 9.36
N ASP A 368 -3.68 19.02 10.39
CA ASP A 368 -3.42 19.40 11.78
C ASP A 368 -3.44 18.18 12.71
N TYR A 369 -2.62 18.22 13.74
CA TYR A 369 -2.40 17.15 14.70
C TYR A 369 -2.48 17.67 16.14
N GLU A 370 -3.15 16.91 16.99
CA GLU A 370 -3.15 17.11 18.44
C GLU A 370 -2.27 16.04 19.09
N PHE A 371 -1.12 16.44 19.62
CA PHE A 371 -0.23 15.54 20.36
C PHE A 371 -0.61 15.52 21.84
N LEU A 372 -1.09 14.37 22.27
CA LEU A 372 -1.58 14.06 23.62
C LEU A 372 -0.45 13.52 24.51
N SER A 373 -0.75 13.42 25.80
CA SER A 373 0.05 12.64 26.75
C SER A 373 -0.77 11.52 27.38
N LEU A 374 -0.12 10.39 27.63
CA LEU A 374 -0.57 9.28 28.46
C LEU A 374 -0.67 9.68 29.94
N THR A 375 0.01 10.76 30.33
CA THR A 375 -0.06 11.35 31.67
C THR A 375 -1.20 12.37 31.74
N SER A 376 -2.15 12.13 32.65
CA SER A 376 -3.28 13.02 32.88
C SER A 376 -2.84 14.44 33.29
N GLY A 377 -3.49 15.46 32.76
CA GLY A 377 -3.27 16.86 33.13
C GLY A 377 -2.14 17.57 32.38
N VAL A 378 -1.56 16.91 31.38
CA VAL A 378 -0.67 17.57 30.41
C VAL A 378 -1.52 18.11 29.26
N GLU A 379 -1.39 19.40 28.98
CA GLU A 379 -2.13 20.05 27.89
C GLU A 379 -1.65 19.52 26.52
N PRO A 380 -2.56 19.24 25.58
CA PRO A 380 -2.19 18.83 24.24
C PRO A 380 -1.38 19.88 23.48
N ARG A 381 -0.43 19.41 22.67
CA ARG A 381 0.36 20.26 21.76
C ARG A 381 -0.23 20.19 20.35
N ALA A 382 -0.65 21.32 19.81
CA ALA A 382 -1.07 21.42 18.41
C ALA A 382 0.15 21.56 17.50
N LEU A 383 0.21 20.75 16.44
CA LEU A 383 1.23 20.78 15.38
C LEU A 383 0.55 20.65 14.02
N THR A 384 1.16 21.21 12.99
CA THR A 384 0.75 21.03 11.59
C THR A 384 1.55 19.91 10.93
N PHE A 385 1.14 19.47 9.74
CA PHE A 385 1.93 18.52 8.96
C PHE A 385 3.36 19.01 8.72
N SER A 386 3.56 20.30 8.44
CA SER A 386 4.88 20.89 8.21
C SER A 386 5.81 20.77 9.43
N ASP A 387 5.26 20.80 10.64
CA ASP A 387 6.02 20.62 11.88
C ASP A 387 6.49 19.17 12.09
N ILE A 388 5.90 18.20 11.39
CA ILE A 388 6.18 16.76 11.52
C ILE A 388 6.69 16.12 10.21
N HIS A 389 6.90 16.92 9.17
CA HIS A 389 7.37 16.49 7.85
C HIS A 389 8.89 16.72 7.72
N GLY A 390 9.57 15.78 7.07
CA GLY A 390 11.03 15.75 6.92
C GLY A 390 11.73 15.07 8.10
N GLY A 391 12.89 14.45 7.83
CA GLY A 391 13.60 13.64 8.83
C GLY A 391 14.00 14.41 10.09
N ALA A 392 14.48 15.65 9.94
CA ALA A 392 14.88 16.48 11.07
C ALA A 392 13.69 16.86 11.98
N ASN A 393 12.59 17.33 11.40
CA ASN A 393 11.39 17.71 12.16
C ASN A 393 10.72 16.50 12.80
N SER A 394 10.58 15.41 12.06
CA SER A 394 10.03 14.13 12.54
C SER A 394 10.77 13.67 13.81
N ARG A 395 12.10 13.63 13.76
CA ARG A 395 12.94 13.27 14.91
C ARG A 395 12.87 14.29 16.03
N GLY A 396 12.86 15.58 15.71
CA GLY A 396 12.74 16.65 16.71
C GLY A 396 11.45 16.51 17.54
N VAL A 397 10.33 16.19 16.89
CA VAL A 397 9.06 15.93 17.56
C VAL A 397 9.11 14.63 18.37
N LEU A 398 9.61 13.53 17.80
CA LEU A 398 9.73 12.25 18.53
C LEU A 398 10.60 12.36 19.78
N LYS A 399 11.70 13.11 19.72
CA LYS A 399 12.58 13.36 20.88
C LYS A 399 11.96 14.25 21.93
N SER A 400 11.24 15.30 21.51
CA SER A 400 10.65 16.28 22.44
C SER A 400 9.35 15.80 23.08
N GLN A 401 8.52 15.06 22.34
CA GLN A 401 7.23 14.55 22.80
C GLN A 401 7.35 13.14 23.43
N GLY A 402 8.29 12.32 22.94
CA GLY A 402 8.39 10.92 23.28
C GLY A 402 7.64 10.02 22.30
N VAL A 403 8.24 8.88 21.94
CA VAL A 403 7.72 7.98 20.90
C VAL A 403 6.35 7.39 21.28
N ALA A 404 6.19 6.90 22.52
CA ALA A 404 4.93 6.35 22.99
C ALA A 404 3.80 7.39 22.95
N GLU A 405 4.10 8.65 23.29
CA GLU A 405 3.13 9.75 23.26
C GLU A 405 2.71 10.09 21.84
N CYS A 406 3.65 10.12 20.89
CA CYS A 406 3.33 10.26 19.46
C CYS A 406 2.46 9.10 18.96
N LEU A 407 2.80 7.85 19.30
CA LEU A 407 2.00 6.68 18.92
C LEU A 407 0.58 6.74 19.49
N TYR A 408 0.45 7.11 20.77
CA TYR A 408 -0.84 7.32 21.43
C TYR A 408 -1.66 8.41 20.74
N SER A 409 -1.03 9.55 20.43
CA SER A 409 -1.68 10.67 19.73
C SER A 409 -2.23 10.26 18.37
N LEU A 410 -1.42 9.58 17.55
CA LEU A 410 -1.84 9.07 16.24
C LEU A 410 -2.85 7.92 16.37
N GLY A 411 -2.79 7.14 17.45
CA GLY A 411 -3.71 6.05 17.75
C GLY A 411 -5.11 6.54 18.18
N VAL A 412 -5.21 7.71 18.79
CA VAL A 412 -6.48 8.36 19.17
C VAL A 412 -7.07 9.19 18.03
N ALA A 413 -6.22 9.90 17.27
CA ALA A 413 -6.68 10.75 16.18
C ALA A 413 -7.25 9.95 15.00
N HIS A 414 -8.20 10.53 14.28
CA HIS A 414 -8.76 9.94 13.05
C HIS A 414 -8.01 10.45 11.80
N PRO A 415 -7.75 9.59 10.80
CA PRO A 415 -7.29 10.03 9.49
C PRO A 415 -8.46 10.66 8.72
N GLY A 416 -8.18 11.30 7.58
CA GLY A 416 -9.24 11.80 6.70
C GLY A 416 -9.91 10.69 5.89
N ALA A 417 -11.19 10.80 5.60
CA ALA A 417 -11.92 9.90 4.70
C ALA A 417 -11.44 10.06 3.25
N VAL A 418 -11.32 8.95 2.51
CA VAL A 418 -10.94 8.95 1.09
C VAL A 418 -12.15 9.34 0.23
N THR A 419 -12.42 10.65 0.18
CA THR A 419 -13.56 11.21 -0.55
C THR A 419 -13.19 12.48 -1.31
N LEU A 420 -14.06 12.92 -2.23
CA LEU A 420 -13.98 14.27 -2.81
C LEU A 420 -13.96 15.34 -1.70
N HIS A 421 -13.33 16.46 -2.02
CA HIS A 421 -13.17 17.62 -1.13
C HIS A 421 -12.52 17.31 0.22
N ASN A 422 -11.56 16.38 0.28
CA ASN A 422 -10.89 15.99 1.52
C ASN A 422 -9.39 15.69 1.39
N SER A 423 -8.76 15.94 0.24
CA SER A 423 -7.31 15.83 0.08
C SER A 423 -6.59 16.99 0.79
N PRO A 424 -5.47 16.75 1.50
CA PRO A 424 -4.87 17.73 2.41
C PRO A 424 -4.46 19.02 1.70
N THR A 425 -4.60 20.15 2.40
CA THR A 425 -4.33 21.47 1.82
C THR A 425 -2.84 21.66 1.56
N PHE A 426 -1.98 21.20 2.48
CA PHE A 426 -0.53 21.34 2.33
C PHE A 426 0.03 20.59 1.10
N MET A 427 -0.68 19.58 0.59
CA MET A 427 -0.23 18.80 -0.58
C MET A 427 -0.41 19.53 -1.92
N ARG A 428 -1.14 20.66 -1.93
CA ARG A 428 -1.32 21.50 -3.12
C ARG A 428 -0.16 22.47 -3.37
N ASP A 429 0.62 22.71 -2.33
CA ASP A 429 1.81 23.56 -2.32
C ASP A 429 2.90 22.83 -1.52
N PHE A 430 3.23 21.64 -2.01
CA PHE A 430 4.14 20.74 -1.33
C PHE A 430 5.58 21.07 -1.74
N GLU A 431 6.37 21.52 -0.77
CA GLU A 431 7.80 21.77 -0.98
C GLU A 431 8.57 20.45 -0.92
N ARG A 432 9.14 20.06 -2.06
CA ARG A 432 10.00 18.88 -2.15
C ARG A 432 11.36 19.15 -1.52
N VAL A 433 12.13 18.09 -1.28
CA VAL A 433 13.48 18.18 -0.70
C VAL A 433 14.47 18.90 -1.64
N ASP A 434 14.17 18.96 -2.95
CA ASP A 434 14.91 19.75 -3.94
C ASP A 434 14.44 21.21 -4.05
N GLU A 435 13.69 21.71 -3.06
CA GLU A 435 13.12 23.07 -2.98
C GLU A 435 12.15 23.41 -4.14
N HIS A 436 11.67 22.39 -4.86
CA HIS A 436 10.69 22.55 -5.92
C HIS A 436 9.26 22.36 -5.39
N ALA A 437 8.45 23.42 -5.46
CA ALA A 437 7.04 23.37 -5.07
C ALA A 437 6.21 22.56 -6.09
N LEU A 438 5.34 21.69 -5.59
CA LEU A 438 4.49 20.82 -6.39
C LEU A 438 3.04 20.79 -5.86
N ASP A 439 2.06 20.81 -6.76
CA ASP A 439 0.73 20.30 -6.45
C ASP A 439 0.73 18.76 -6.60
N MET A 440 0.88 18.04 -5.48
CA MET A 440 0.89 16.58 -5.47
C MET A 440 -0.45 15.99 -5.94
N ILE A 441 -1.56 16.66 -5.67
CA ILE A 441 -2.90 16.18 -6.03
C ILE A 441 -3.09 16.31 -7.55
N ALA A 442 -2.69 17.44 -8.15
CA ALA A 442 -2.69 17.59 -9.60
C ALA A 442 -1.70 16.61 -10.27
N THR A 443 -0.58 16.34 -9.61
CA THR A 443 0.40 15.34 -10.07
C THR A 443 -0.21 13.94 -10.11
N ASP A 444 -0.98 13.52 -9.11
CA ASP A 444 -1.63 12.22 -9.08
C ASP A 444 -2.59 11.99 -10.26
N ILE A 445 -3.35 13.04 -10.62
CA ILE A 445 -4.20 13.05 -11.81
C ILE A 445 -3.37 12.89 -13.08
N LEU A 446 -2.33 13.73 -13.23
CA LEU A 446 -1.42 13.68 -14.36
C LEU A 446 -0.76 12.30 -14.51
N ARG A 447 -0.31 11.69 -13.41
CA ARG A 447 0.36 10.37 -13.41
C ARG A 447 -0.55 9.27 -13.89
N SER A 448 -1.82 9.27 -13.49
CA SER A 448 -2.76 8.24 -13.89
C SER A 448 -2.97 8.25 -15.41
N ARG A 449 -3.08 9.45 -16.00
CA ARG A 449 -3.18 9.68 -17.45
C ARG A 449 -1.87 9.34 -18.18
N GLU A 450 -0.74 9.85 -17.68
CA GLU A 450 0.60 9.61 -18.21
C GLU A 450 0.91 8.12 -18.26
N ARG A 451 0.47 7.37 -17.24
CA ARG A 451 0.74 5.93 -17.14
C ARG A 451 -0.32 5.09 -17.82
N GLY A 452 -1.32 5.69 -18.46
CA GLY A 452 -2.34 4.96 -19.20
C GLY A 452 -3.25 4.11 -18.33
N VAL A 453 -3.55 4.55 -17.11
CA VAL A 453 -4.68 3.99 -16.36
C VAL A 453 -5.96 4.58 -16.97
N PRO A 454 -6.94 3.75 -17.38
CA PRO A 454 -8.16 4.23 -18.03
C PRO A 454 -8.90 5.27 -17.17
N ARG A 455 -9.71 6.11 -17.83
CA ARG A 455 -10.67 6.99 -17.16
C ARG A 455 -11.74 6.18 -16.43
N TYR A 456 -12.48 6.81 -15.54
CA TYR A 456 -13.27 6.15 -14.51
C TYR A 456 -14.29 5.13 -15.06
N ASN A 457 -15.09 5.50 -16.04
CA ASN A 457 -16.11 4.61 -16.60
C ASN A 457 -15.50 3.44 -17.36
N ASP A 458 -14.43 3.66 -18.13
CA ASP A 458 -13.69 2.59 -18.79
C ASP A 458 -13.01 1.65 -17.80
N PHE A 459 -12.45 2.20 -16.73
CA PHE A 459 -11.87 1.40 -15.64
C PHE A 459 -12.92 0.51 -14.98
N ARG A 460 -14.13 1.04 -14.72
CA ARG A 460 -15.26 0.24 -14.21
C ARG A 460 -15.67 -0.86 -15.18
N ARG A 461 -15.79 -0.56 -16.47
CA ARG A 461 -16.12 -1.57 -17.50
C ARG A 461 -15.07 -2.68 -17.53
N ALA A 462 -13.78 -2.34 -17.52
CA ALA A 462 -12.68 -3.30 -17.49
C ALA A 462 -12.72 -4.18 -16.23
N LEU A 463 -13.16 -3.62 -15.09
CA LEU A 463 -13.34 -4.33 -13.81
C LEU A 463 -14.73 -4.98 -13.65
N ARG A 464 -15.49 -5.11 -14.74
CA ARG A 464 -16.80 -5.78 -14.79
C ARG A 464 -17.89 -5.10 -13.96
N LEU A 465 -17.69 -3.84 -13.57
CA LEU A 465 -18.68 -3.00 -12.92
C LEU A 465 -19.57 -2.30 -13.95
N ALA A 466 -20.78 -1.90 -13.52
CA ALA A 466 -21.60 -1.01 -14.33
C ALA A 466 -20.96 0.39 -14.36
N PRO A 467 -20.82 1.05 -15.52
CA PRO A 467 -20.35 2.43 -15.57
C PRO A 467 -21.34 3.36 -14.85
N ALA A 468 -20.85 4.47 -14.30
CA ALA A 468 -21.71 5.51 -13.77
C ALA A 468 -22.47 6.20 -14.91
N THR A 469 -23.70 6.60 -14.64
CA THR A 469 -24.64 7.12 -15.64
C THR A 469 -24.87 8.62 -15.53
N SER A 470 -24.43 9.25 -14.44
CA SER A 470 -24.58 10.69 -14.20
C SER A 470 -23.52 11.21 -13.22
N PHE A 471 -23.26 12.52 -13.25
CA PHE A 471 -22.42 13.17 -12.24
C PHE A 471 -23.02 13.12 -10.83
N ASP A 472 -24.35 13.02 -10.69
CA ASP A 472 -25.03 12.86 -9.39
C ASP A 472 -24.69 11.51 -8.74
N GLU A 473 -24.62 10.44 -9.54
CA GLU A 473 -24.19 9.12 -9.08
C GLU A 473 -22.73 9.16 -8.58
N ILE A 474 -21.85 9.86 -9.31
CA ILE A 474 -20.44 10.00 -8.93
C ILE A 474 -20.27 10.95 -7.75
N SER A 475 -21.11 11.96 -7.56
CA SER A 475 -20.98 12.88 -6.42
C SER A 475 -21.60 12.35 -5.13
N GLY A 476 -22.11 11.12 -5.13
CA GLY A 476 -22.84 10.54 -3.99
C GLY A 476 -24.17 11.25 -3.71
N GLY A 477 -24.77 11.90 -4.72
CA GLY A 477 -26.00 12.68 -4.61
C GLY A 477 -25.81 14.15 -4.18
N ASP A 478 -24.57 14.64 -4.10
CA ASP A 478 -24.31 16.07 -3.87
C ASP A 478 -24.47 16.85 -5.18
N ALA A 479 -25.61 17.54 -5.34
CA ALA A 479 -25.95 18.33 -6.51
C ALA A 479 -24.94 19.46 -6.79
N ALA A 480 -24.35 20.06 -5.74
CA ALA A 480 -23.37 21.12 -5.93
C ALA A 480 -22.06 20.57 -6.49
N THR A 481 -21.59 19.44 -5.97
CA THR A 481 -20.42 18.74 -6.52
C THR A 481 -20.69 18.22 -7.93
N ALA A 482 -21.86 17.65 -8.20
CA ALA A 482 -22.24 17.19 -9.54
C ALA A 482 -22.21 18.32 -10.58
N ALA A 483 -22.71 19.51 -10.22
CA ALA A 483 -22.65 20.69 -11.10
C ALA A 483 -21.21 21.12 -11.40
N VAL A 484 -20.34 21.14 -10.38
CA VAL A 484 -18.90 21.45 -10.57
C VAL A 484 -18.21 20.38 -11.41
N MET A 485 -18.53 19.09 -11.23
CA MET A 485 -18.00 18.03 -12.07
C MET A 485 -18.44 18.20 -13.53
N ALA A 486 -19.72 18.51 -13.77
CA ALA A 486 -20.23 18.77 -15.11
C ALA A 486 -19.53 19.96 -15.77
N GLU A 487 -19.20 21.01 -15.01
CA GLU A 487 -18.41 22.15 -15.51
C GLU A 487 -16.98 21.73 -15.85
N VAL A 488 -16.27 21.10 -14.90
CA VAL A 488 -14.86 20.69 -15.05
C VAL A 488 -14.67 19.70 -16.21
N TYR A 489 -15.58 18.76 -16.37
CA TYR A 489 -15.51 17.71 -17.40
C TYR A 489 -16.29 18.07 -18.68
N GLY A 490 -16.78 19.30 -18.82
CA GLY A 490 -17.49 19.76 -20.03
C GLY A 490 -18.78 18.98 -20.33
N GLY A 491 -19.44 18.46 -19.30
CA GLY A 491 -20.64 17.63 -19.40
C GLY A 491 -20.38 16.18 -19.82
N ASP A 492 -19.13 15.78 -20.09
CA ASP A 492 -18.78 14.44 -20.53
C ASP A 492 -18.33 13.56 -19.36
N ILE A 493 -19.21 12.64 -18.94
CA ILE A 493 -18.95 11.71 -17.84
C ILE A 493 -17.81 10.72 -18.15
N GLU A 494 -17.52 10.45 -19.42
CA GLU A 494 -16.46 9.51 -19.82
C GLU A 494 -15.06 10.08 -19.61
N LYS A 495 -14.94 11.41 -19.46
CA LYS A 495 -13.67 12.08 -19.15
C LYS A 495 -13.30 12.05 -17.66
N VAL A 496 -14.21 11.63 -16.78
CA VAL A 496 -13.96 11.63 -15.33
C VAL A 496 -12.73 10.80 -15.00
N ASP A 497 -11.75 11.42 -14.33
CA ASP A 497 -10.54 10.74 -13.90
C ASP A 497 -10.87 9.63 -12.90
N THR A 498 -10.17 8.49 -13.01
CA THR A 498 -10.41 7.33 -12.14
C THR A 498 -10.30 7.67 -10.67
N MET A 499 -9.31 8.48 -10.26
CA MET A 499 -9.19 8.95 -8.88
C MET A 499 -10.41 9.78 -8.42
N VAL A 500 -10.90 10.70 -9.26
CA VAL A 500 -12.08 11.52 -8.95
C VAL A 500 -13.32 10.65 -8.81
N GLY A 501 -13.54 9.73 -9.76
CA GLY A 501 -14.68 8.82 -9.70
C GLY A 501 -14.65 7.93 -8.47
N MET A 502 -13.49 7.33 -8.14
CA MET A 502 -13.33 6.51 -6.94
C MET A 502 -13.58 7.31 -5.65
N PHE A 503 -13.16 8.57 -5.58
CA PHE A 503 -13.36 9.39 -4.38
C PHE A 503 -14.81 9.90 -4.26
N GLY A 504 -15.55 9.94 -5.36
CA GLY A 504 -16.94 10.32 -5.38
C GLY A 504 -17.91 9.17 -5.07
N GLU A 505 -17.51 7.93 -5.36
CA GLU A 505 -18.36 6.76 -5.20
C GLU A 505 -19.04 6.66 -3.84
N LYS A 506 -20.33 6.29 -3.88
CA LYS A 506 -21.01 5.84 -2.68
C LYS A 506 -20.38 4.53 -2.18
N LEU A 507 -19.81 4.59 -0.99
CA LEU A 507 -19.13 3.46 -0.39
C LEU A 507 -20.13 2.42 0.17
N PRO A 508 -19.82 1.11 0.08
CA PRO A 508 -20.46 0.11 0.93
C PRO A 508 -20.33 0.46 2.41
N GLU A 509 -21.27 0.02 3.24
CA GLU A 509 -21.21 0.30 4.68
C GLU A 509 -19.92 -0.26 5.31
N GLY A 510 -19.21 0.60 6.03
CA GLY A 510 -17.94 0.25 6.69
C GLY A 510 -16.70 0.27 5.78
N PHE A 511 -16.82 0.62 4.49
CA PHE A 511 -15.67 0.78 3.60
C PHE A 511 -15.00 2.14 3.77
N GLY A 512 -13.67 2.14 3.76
CA GLY A 512 -12.84 3.35 3.74
C GLY A 512 -12.43 3.81 2.34
N PHE A 513 -12.74 3.04 1.29
CA PHE A 513 -12.50 3.38 -0.11
C PHE A 513 -13.50 2.67 -1.04
N SER A 514 -13.51 3.06 -2.31
CA SER A 514 -14.53 2.70 -3.29
C SER A 514 -14.60 1.22 -3.66
N ASP A 515 -15.77 0.75 -4.14
CA ASP A 515 -15.90 -0.64 -4.63
C ASP A 515 -15.06 -0.86 -5.89
N THR A 516 -14.87 0.19 -6.72
CA THR A 516 -13.94 0.14 -7.86
C THR A 516 -12.49 -0.11 -7.42
N ALA A 517 -11.98 0.64 -6.45
CA ALA A 517 -10.66 0.39 -5.86
C ALA A 517 -10.59 -1.01 -5.25
N PHE A 518 -11.68 -1.45 -4.61
CA PHE A 518 -11.78 -2.77 -4.01
C PHE A 518 -11.69 -3.92 -5.03
N ARG A 519 -12.10 -3.75 -6.30
CA ARG A 519 -11.93 -4.79 -7.34
C ARG A 519 -10.46 -5.09 -7.62
N ILE A 520 -9.62 -4.06 -7.67
CA ILE A 520 -8.17 -4.24 -7.76
C ILE A 520 -7.63 -4.84 -6.47
N PHE A 521 -8.08 -4.36 -5.31
CA PHE A 521 -7.66 -4.87 -4.01
C PHE A 521 -7.92 -6.38 -3.85
N VAL A 522 -9.15 -6.87 -4.10
CA VAL A 522 -9.51 -8.28 -3.91
C VAL A 522 -8.70 -9.21 -4.82
N LEU A 523 -8.36 -8.73 -6.02
CA LEU A 523 -7.47 -9.43 -6.94
C LEU A 523 -6.04 -9.43 -6.40
N MET A 524 -5.47 -8.25 -6.21
CA MET A 524 -4.03 -8.07 -5.98
C MET A 524 -3.60 -8.45 -4.56
N ALA A 525 -4.39 -8.15 -3.52
CA ALA A 525 -4.03 -8.48 -2.13
C ALA A 525 -3.83 -9.98 -1.92
N SER A 526 -4.75 -10.81 -2.42
CA SER A 526 -4.58 -12.28 -2.36
C SER A 526 -3.42 -12.76 -3.25
N ARG A 527 -3.19 -12.07 -4.37
CA ARG A 527 -2.14 -12.42 -5.33
C ARG A 527 -0.73 -12.16 -4.80
N ARG A 528 -0.51 -11.11 -3.99
CA ARG A 528 0.78 -10.83 -3.33
C ARG A 528 1.23 -12.00 -2.46
N LEU A 529 0.30 -12.64 -1.75
CA LEU A 529 0.58 -13.84 -0.96
C LEU A 529 0.69 -15.08 -1.85
N LYS A 530 -0.28 -15.29 -2.76
CA LYS A 530 -0.40 -16.53 -3.53
C LYS A 530 0.72 -16.74 -4.54
N SER A 531 1.34 -15.66 -5.01
CA SER A 531 2.41 -15.69 -6.00
C SER A 531 3.80 -15.81 -5.38
N ASP A 532 3.95 -15.63 -4.07
CA ASP A 532 5.24 -15.60 -3.41
C ASP A 532 5.51 -16.96 -2.76
N ARG A 533 6.62 -17.62 -3.12
CA ARG A 533 6.95 -18.94 -2.57
C ARG A 533 7.12 -18.91 -1.06
N PHE A 534 7.63 -17.81 -0.51
CA PHE A 534 7.87 -17.67 0.91
C PHE A 534 6.57 -17.51 1.71
N TYR A 535 5.45 -17.15 1.07
CA TYR A 535 4.10 -17.22 1.65
C TYR A 535 3.34 -18.49 1.25
N THR A 536 3.91 -19.35 0.42
CA THR A 536 3.24 -20.55 -0.08
C THR A 536 4.12 -21.77 0.19
N VAL A 537 4.76 -22.35 -0.82
CA VAL A 537 5.46 -23.64 -0.70
C VAL A 537 6.63 -23.63 0.29
N ASP A 538 7.26 -22.47 0.50
CA ASP A 538 8.38 -22.27 1.42
C ASP A 538 7.95 -21.67 2.77
N PHE A 539 6.65 -21.44 3.02
CA PHE A 539 6.15 -21.00 4.34
C PHE A 539 6.11 -22.18 5.32
N THR A 540 7.29 -22.64 5.74
CA THR A 540 7.47 -23.87 6.52
C THR A 540 8.51 -23.66 7.63
N PRO A 541 8.48 -24.44 8.73
CA PRO A 541 9.51 -24.38 9.77
C PRO A 541 10.93 -24.67 9.27
N ARG A 542 11.09 -25.38 8.14
CA ARG A 542 12.40 -25.62 7.52
C ARG A 542 13.03 -24.32 7.00
N VAL A 543 12.21 -23.44 6.41
CA VAL A 543 12.66 -22.17 5.83
C VAL A 543 12.58 -21.05 6.84
N TYR A 544 11.60 -21.05 7.75
CA TYR A 544 11.35 -19.98 8.71
C TYR A 544 11.89 -20.24 10.12
N THR A 545 12.37 -21.45 10.41
CA THR A 545 12.57 -22.02 11.77
C THR A 545 11.26 -22.23 12.53
N PRO A 546 11.17 -23.22 13.44
CA PRO A 546 10.06 -23.33 14.38
C PRO A 546 9.81 -22.05 15.18
N GLU A 547 10.88 -21.39 15.62
CA GLU A 547 10.85 -20.14 16.40
C GLU A 547 10.26 -18.99 15.59
N GLY A 548 10.64 -18.89 14.32
CA GLY A 548 10.11 -17.87 13.41
C GLY A 548 8.63 -18.08 13.08
N MET A 549 8.22 -19.34 12.87
CA MET A 549 6.80 -19.67 12.68
C MET A 549 5.98 -19.31 13.94
N ASP A 550 6.49 -19.68 15.12
CA ASP A 550 5.87 -19.33 16.41
C ASP A 550 5.78 -17.81 16.61
N TRP A 551 6.81 -17.07 16.22
CA TRP A 551 6.81 -15.60 16.26
C TRP A 551 5.73 -15.01 15.37
N ILE A 552 5.60 -15.47 14.12
CA ILE A 552 4.56 -14.97 13.20
C ILE A 552 3.17 -15.30 13.74
N ASP A 553 2.96 -16.51 14.27
CA ASP A 553 1.65 -16.94 14.74
C ASP A 553 1.19 -16.17 15.99
N ARG A 554 2.08 -15.91 16.95
CA ARG A 554 1.73 -15.29 18.25
C ARG A 554 1.70 -13.77 18.28
N ASN A 555 2.18 -13.11 17.23
CA ASN A 555 2.29 -11.66 17.22
C ASN A 555 1.32 -11.01 16.23
N ASP A 556 0.85 -9.85 16.64
CA ASP A 556 -0.02 -8.89 15.94
C ASP A 556 0.53 -7.46 16.19
N MET A 557 -0.09 -6.44 15.60
CA MET A 557 0.41 -5.07 15.72
C MET A 557 0.40 -4.57 17.18
N VAL A 558 -0.59 -4.96 17.99
CA VAL A 558 -0.67 -4.57 19.41
C VAL A 558 0.51 -5.16 20.19
N SER A 559 0.83 -6.44 19.96
CA SER A 559 1.96 -7.12 20.60
C SER A 559 3.30 -6.50 20.21
N VAL A 560 3.47 -6.08 18.94
CA VAL A 560 4.67 -5.38 18.47
C VAL A 560 4.81 -4.04 19.18
N LEU A 561 3.73 -3.24 19.21
CA LEU A 561 3.73 -1.95 19.90
C LEU A 561 4.07 -2.09 21.39
N LEU A 562 3.43 -3.02 22.10
CA LEU A 562 3.65 -3.21 23.55
C LEU A 562 5.01 -3.81 23.88
N ARG A 563 5.64 -4.55 22.96
CA ARG A 563 6.99 -5.07 23.18
C ARG A 563 8.04 -3.96 23.20
N HIS A 564 7.87 -2.96 22.34
CA HIS A 564 8.84 -1.87 22.20
C HIS A 564 8.46 -0.61 22.99
N TYR A 565 7.17 -0.43 23.28
CA TYR A 565 6.60 0.73 23.99
C TYR A 565 5.51 0.27 24.98
N PRO A 566 5.88 -0.44 26.07
CA PRO A 566 4.92 -0.97 27.04
C PRO A 566 4.07 0.10 27.73
N GLU A 567 4.50 1.36 27.71
CA GLU A 567 3.76 2.51 28.24
C GLU A 567 2.40 2.71 27.56
N LEU A 568 2.21 2.15 26.36
CA LEU A 568 0.95 2.18 25.61
C LEU A 568 -0.13 1.24 26.19
N GLU A 569 0.20 0.35 27.14
CA GLU A 569 -0.74 -0.64 27.69
C GLU A 569 -2.09 -0.02 28.14
N PRO A 570 -2.14 1.12 28.85
CA PRO A 570 -3.41 1.70 29.27
C PRO A 570 -4.34 2.07 28.10
N ALA A 571 -3.80 2.52 26.97
CA ALA A 571 -4.57 2.89 25.78
C ALA A 571 -4.94 1.67 24.92
N LEU A 572 -4.08 0.65 24.92
CA LEU A 572 -4.25 -0.57 24.12
C LEU A 572 -4.96 -1.71 24.85
N ARG A 573 -5.27 -1.56 26.14
CA ARG A 573 -5.95 -2.60 26.94
C ARG A 573 -7.31 -2.95 26.35
N GLY A 574 -7.44 -4.19 25.87
CA GLY A 574 -8.67 -4.69 25.24
C GLY A 574 -8.85 -4.28 23.78
N GLN A 575 -7.90 -3.54 23.21
CA GLN A 575 -7.85 -3.21 21.80
C GLN A 575 -7.55 -4.48 20.99
N ARG A 576 -8.44 -4.83 20.06
CA ARG A 576 -8.29 -6.02 19.21
C ARG A 576 -7.58 -5.75 17.89
N ASN A 577 -7.45 -4.48 17.52
CA ASN A 577 -6.88 -4.04 16.25
C ASN A 577 -6.22 -2.69 16.48
N ALA A 578 -4.90 -2.62 16.26
CA ALA A 578 -4.12 -1.41 16.53
C ALA A 578 -4.50 -0.23 15.63
N PHE A 579 -5.18 -0.46 14.50
CA PHE A 579 -5.59 0.58 13.54
C PHE A 579 -7.00 1.14 13.77
N ALA A 580 -7.78 0.51 14.64
CA ALA A 580 -9.03 1.10 15.11
C ALA A 580 -8.74 2.22 16.14
N PRO A 581 -9.62 3.23 16.28
CA PRO A 581 -9.43 4.34 17.21
C PRO A 581 -9.16 3.86 18.65
N TRP A 582 -8.12 4.41 19.27
CA TRP A 582 -7.80 4.13 20.66
C TRP A 582 -8.61 5.03 21.58
N ARG A 583 -8.74 4.58 22.83
CA ARG A 583 -9.41 5.38 23.85
C ARG A 583 -8.52 6.57 24.24
N ARG A 584 -9.07 7.78 24.21
CA ARG A 584 -8.48 8.95 24.89
C ARG A 584 -8.61 8.76 26.41
N LEU A 585 -7.47 8.69 27.10
CA LEU A 585 -7.30 8.47 28.54
C LEU A 585 -7.62 9.71 29.37
#